data_AF-S2ZQQ7-F1
#
_entry.id   AF-S2ZQQ7-F1
#
_cell.length_a   1.000
_cell.length_b   1.000
_cell.length_c   1.000
_cell.angle_alpha   90.00
_cell.angle_beta   90.00
_cell.angle_gamma   90.00
#
_symmetry.space_group_name_H-M   'P 1'
#
loop_
_entity.id
_entity.type
_entity.pdbx_description
1 polymer ?
#
loop_
_entity_poly.entity_id
_entity_poly.type
_entity_poly.pdbx_seq_one_letter_code
_entity_poly.pdbx_strand_id
1 'polypeptide(L)' 'MNMIGDVFTWLFTDQTGVLCLVGGGILLFLLISLVLERRTKKRYYNHEKSEGDWDLFDDAESGWSDFDEDNK' A
#
# COMPACT_ATOMS: atom_id res chain seq x y z
N MET A 1 3.67 -38.35 24.48
CA MET A 1 3.03 -37.01 24.54
C MET A 1 3.15 -36.37 23.17
N ASN A 2 2.03 -36.19 22.46
CA ASN A 2 2.01 -35.51 21.17
C ASN A 2 1.84 -34.01 21.43
N MET A 3 2.95 -33.33 21.70
CA MET A 3 2.98 -31.91 22.08
C MET A 3 2.27 -31.01 21.07
N ILE A 4 2.28 -31.36 19.78
CA ILE A 4 1.54 -30.65 18.75
C ILE A 4 0.02 -30.74 18.97
N GLY A 5 -0.52 -31.92 19.28
CA GLY A 5 -1.96 -32.11 19.48
C GLY A 5 -2.50 -31.34 20.69
N ASP A 6 -1.70 -31.26 21.75
CA ASP A 6 -2.06 -30.50 22.96
C ASP A 6 -2.10 -28.99 22.68
N VAL A 7 -1.14 -28.48 21.89
CA VAL A 7 -1.12 -27.07 21.47
C VAL A 7 -2.32 -26.73 20.59
N PHE A 8 -2.67 -27.57 19.61
CA PHE A 8 -3.85 -27.35 18.77
C PHE A 8 -5.15 -27.38 19.58
N THR A 9 -5.29 -28.34 20.49
CA THR A 9 -6.48 -28.43 21.35
C THR A 9 -6.60 -27.19 22.23
N TRP A 10 -5.50 -26.76 22.87
CA TRP A 10 -5.50 -25.55 23.67
C TRP A 10 -5.82 -24.28 22.86
N LEU A 11 -5.25 -24.14 21.66
CA LEU A 11 -5.41 -22.97 20.79
C LEU A 11 -6.86 -22.76 20.33
N PHE A 12 -7.63 -23.84 20.15
CA PHE A 12 -9.00 -23.79 19.63
C PHE A 12 -10.10 -24.07 20.66
N THR A 13 -9.79 -24.72 21.79
CA THR A 13 -10.78 -25.04 22.83
C THR A 13 -10.78 -24.02 23.97
N ASP A 14 -9.63 -23.40 24.29
CA ASP A 14 -9.55 -22.43 25.38
C ASP A 14 -9.80 -21.00 24.90
N GLN A 15 -10.57 -20.22 25.66
CA GLN A 15 -10.87 -18.81 25.35
C GLN A 15 -9.58 -17.98 25.25
N THR A 16 -8.57 -18.28 26.08
CA THR A 16 -7.26 -17.61 26.07
C THR A 16 -6.46 -17.99 24.82
N GLY A 17 -6.53 -19.25 24.41
CA GLY A 17 -5.89 -19.75 23.18
C GLY A 17 -6.43 -19.04 21.94
N VAL A 18 -7.75 -18.93 21.83
CA VAL A 18 -8.41 -18.22 20.72
C VAL A 18 -8.08 -16.73 20.74
N LEU A 19 -8.05 -16.09 21.91
CA LEU A 19 -7.65 -14.68 22.02
C LEU A 19 -6.21 -14.46 21.55
N CYS A 20 -5.30 -15.38 21.89
CA CYS A 20 -3.91 -15.35 21.44
C CYS A 20 -3.80 -15.55 19.92
N LEU A 21 -4.59 -16.46 19.34
CA LEU A 21 -4.67 -16.68 17.89
C LEU A 21 -5.10 -15.41 17.16
N VAL A 22 -6.18 -14.77 17.62
CA VAL A 22 -6.73 -13.56 16.99
C VAL A 22 -5.78 -12.38 17.18
N GLY A 23 -5.26 -12.18 18.39
CA GLY A 23 -4.29 -11.12 18.68
C GLY A 23 -2.98 -11.28 17.89
N GLY A 24 -2.47 -12.51 17.80
CA GLY A 24 -1.31 -12.86 16.98
C GLY A 24 -1.55 -12.62 15.49
N GLY A 25 -2.74 -13.00 14.98
CA GLY A 25 -3.14 -12.76 13.61
C GLY A 25 -3.23 -11.27 13.26
N ILE A 26 -3.84 -10.46 14.15
CA ILE A 26 -3.93 -9.00 13.98
C ILE A 26 -2.53 -8.38 14.00
N LEU A 27 -1.67 -8.74 14.96
CA LEU A 27 -0.30 -8.24 15.01
C LEU A 27 0.49 -8.60 13.76
N LEU A 28 0.38 -9.84 13.29
CA LEU A 28 1.03 -10.29 12.06
C LEU A 28 0.53 -9.51 10.84
N PHE A 29 -0.78 -9.27 10.73
CA PHE A 29 -1.36 -8.45 9.67
C PHE A 29 -0.86 -7.00 9.72
N LEU A 30 -0.78 -6.41 10.93
CA LEU A 30 -0.21 -5.08 11.14
C LEU A 30 1.25 -5.02 10.73
N LEU A 31 2.03 -6.04 11.05
CA LEU A 31 3.45 -6.15 10.69
C LEU A 31 3.62 -6.23 9.17
N ILE A 32 2.80 -7.02 8.49
CA ILE A 32 2.78 -7.10 7.02
C ILE A 32 2.40 -5.76 6.41
N SER A 33 1.35 -5.10 6.94
CA SER A 33 0.93 -3.76 6.49
C SER A 33 2.07 -2.75 6.64
N LEU A 34 2.77 -2.74 7.78
CA LEU A 34 3.92 -1.86 8.03
C LEU A 34 5.08 -2.16 7.07
N VAL A 35 5.37 -3.43 6.77
CA VAL A 35 6.40 -3.82 5.81
C VAL A 35 6.04 -3.36 4.40
N LEU A 36 4.78 -3.51 4.00
CA LEU A 36 4.27 -3.01 2.72
C LEU A 36 4.39 -1.49 2.65
N GLU A 37 4.00 -0.78 3.70
CA GLU A 37 4.14 0.68 3.81
C GLU A 37 5.61 1.13 3.72
N ARG A 38 6.51 0.44 4.42
CA ARG A 38 7.95 0.71 4.35
C ARG A 38 8.53 0.41 2.96
N ARG A 39 8.01 -0.60 2.25
CA ARG A 39 8.42 -0.92 0.87
C ARG A 39 7.88 0.10 -0.13
N THR A 40 6.65 0.57 0.01
CA THR A 40 6.07 1.57 -0.90
C THR A 40 6.68 2.94 -0.69
N LYS A 41 7.01 3.36 0.54
CA LYS A 41 7.78 4.60 0.79
C LYS A 41 9.17 4.62 0.13
N LYS A 42 9.79 3.46 -0.11
CA LYS A 42 11.06 3.38 -0.86
C LYS A 42 10.88 3.41 -2.37
N ARG A 43 9.75 2.92 -2.89
CA ARG A 43 9.44 2.89 -4.33
C ARG A 43 8.88 4.21 -4.84
N TYR A 44 8.17 4.93 -3.99
CA TYR A 44 7.69 6.29 -4.19
C TYR A 44 8.41 7.28 -3.28
N TYR A 45 9.72 7.06 -3.04
CA TYR A 45 10.54 8.16 -2.57
C TYR A 45 10.48 9.20 -3.68
N ASN A 46 9.92 10.35 -3.34
CA ASN A 46 9.77 11.53 -4.17
C ASN A 46 10.98 11.66 -5.09
N HIS A 47 10.85 11.26 -6.36
CA HIS A 47 11.85 11.64 -7.35
C HIS A 47 11.75 13.16 -7.37
N GLU A 48 12.78 13.86 -6.91
CA GLU A 48 12.93 15.28 -7.25
C GLU A 48 12.77 15.34 -8.76
N LYS A 49 11.81 16.16 -9.21
CA LYS A 49 11.48 16.35 -10.62
C LYS A 49 12.80 16.53 -11.37
N SER A 50 13.22 15.50 -12.12
CA SER A 50 14.43 15.59 -12.91
C SER A 50 14.18 16.62 -14.00
N GLU A 51 15.19 17.38 -14.38
CA GLU A 51 15.13 18.52 -15.33
C GLU A 51 14.71 18.14 -16.78
N GLY A 52 14.04 17.01 -16.97
CA GLY A 52 13.44 16.55 -18.23
C GLY A 52 12.15 15.75 -18.04
N ASP A 53 11.46 15.87 -16.90
CA ASP A 53 10.10 15.35 -16.74
C ASP A 53 9.16 16.14 -17.66
N TRP A 54 8.42 15.44 -18.54
CA TRP A 54 7.53 16.06 -19.52
C TRP A 54 6.40 16.79 -18.81
N ASP A 55 6.52 18.10 -18.70
CA ASP A 55 5.45 18.97 -18.26
C ASP A 55 4.36 19.01 -19.33
N LEU A 56 3.28 18.24 -19.09
CA LEU A 56 2.07 18.17 -19.91
C LEU A 56 1.41 19.55 -20.17
N PHE A 57 1.90 20.60 -19.53
CA PHE A 57 1.36 21.96 -19.60
C PHE A 57 2.36 23.04 -20.01
N ASP A 58 3.64 22.73 -20.26
CA ASP A 58 4.64 23.77 -20.61
C ASP A 58 4.84 23.97 -22.13
N ASP A 59 4.19 23.17 -22.99
CA ASP A 59 4.27 23.36 -24.45
C ASP A 59 2.89 23.37 -25.13
N ALA A 60 1.87 23.86 -24.42
CA ALA A 60 0.51 24.00 -24.93
C ALA A 60 -0.04 25.43 -24.84
N GLU A 61 0.81 26.43 -25.05
CA GLU A 61 0.37 27.78 -25.43
C GLU A 61 0.32 27.94 -26.97
N SER A 62 -0.12 26.92 -27.70
CA SER A 62 -0.38 27.01 -29.16
C SER A 62 -1.40 26.00 -29.71
N GLY A 63 -2.06 25.20 -28.87
CA GLY A 63 -2.92 24.10 -29.32
C GLY A 63 -4.44 24.35 -29.34
N TRP A 64 -4.90 25.50 -28.83
CA TRP A 64 -6.33 25.82 -28.69
C TRP A 64 -6.75 27.13 -29.37
N SER A 65 -5.81 27.85 -30.01
CA SER A 65 -6.15 29.09 -30.73
C SER A 65 -6.81 28.85 -32.09
N ASP A 66 -6.71 27.64 -32.65
CA ASP A 66 -7.24 27.33 -33.99
C ASP A 66 -8.73 26.94 -33.99
N PHE A 67 -9.33 26.66 -32.82
CA PHE A 67 -10.75 26.27 -32.75
C PHE A 67 -11.70 27.46 -32.50
N ASP A 68 -11.20 28.58 -31.97
CA ASP A 68 -12.00 29.77 -31.69
C ASP A 68 -12.06 30.77 -32.87
N GLU A 69 -11.25 30.60 -33.91
CA GLU A 69 -11.21 31.53 -35.06
C GLU A 69 -12.32 31.28 -36.11
N ASP A 70 -12.94 30.10 -36.10
CA ASP A 70 -13.96 29.66 -37.07
C ASP A 70 -15.41 29.99 -36.67
N ASN A 71 -15.64 30.62 -35.50
CA ASN A 71 -16.97 31.06 -35.05
C ASN A 71 -17.10 32.59 -35.06
N LYS A 72 -16.84 33.21 -36.23
CA LYS A 72 -17.20 34.60 -36.57
C LYS A 72 -18.38 34.64 -37.52
#